data_AF-A0A2T4U871-F1
#
_entry.id   AF-A0A2T4U871-F1
#
_cell.length_a   1.000
_cell.length_b   1.000
_cell.length_c   1.000
_cell.angle_alpha   90.00
_cell.angle_beta   90.00
_cell.angle_gamma   90.00
#
_symmetry.space_group_name_H-M   'P 1'
#
loop_
_entity.id
_entity.type
_entity.pdbx_description
1 polymer ?
#
loop_
_entity_poly.entity_id
_entity_poly.type
_entity_poly.pdbx_seq_one_letter_code
_entity_poly.pdbx_strand_id
1 'polypeptide(L)'
;MRVRSQAVSIAKEEKADVKLCELAALLHDVSDEKFHFTQSAGKEYLNEWMVTQNIPSDIRNKLQQIIESVSFKGGNGKQTETLEAGVVQDADRLDAIGAVGIARCFMYAGFHRSPMHHPEQQPRYNLTEQEYRDNSASAVTHFYEKLLTVKDMMNTPTGRRRAEKRHKRLENFLDEFYSEWSGTS
;
A
#
# COMPACT_ATOMS: atom_id res chain seq x y z
N MET A 1 -5.07 3.10 11.22
CA MET A 1 -5.38 2.03 12.20
C MET A 1 -5.14 0.60 11.69
N ARG A 2 -5.66 0.17 10.53
CA ARG A 2 -5.46 -1.21 10.03
C ARG A 2 -4.00 -1.51 9.71
N VAL A 3 -3.30 -0.62 8.99
CA VAL A 3 -1.86 -0.74 8.69
C VAL A 3 -1.05 -0.97 9.97
N ARG A 4 -1.25 -0.16 11.01
CA ARG A 4 -0.64 -0.38 12.35
C ARG A 4 -0.93 -1.77 12.92
N SER A 5 -2.18 -2.23 12.91
CA SER A 5 -2.51 -3.56 13.43
C SER A 5 -1.85 -4.68 12.62
N GLN A 6 -1.73 -4.51 11.30
CA GLN A 6 -1.00 -5.43 10.45
C GLN A 6 0.50 -5.42 10.74
N ALA A 7 1.12 -4.24 10.83
CA ALA A 7 2.54 -4.08 11.13
C ALA A 7 2.91 -4.72 12.47
N VAL A 8 2.13 -4.47 13.53
CA VAL A 8 2.33 -5.11 14.85
C VAL A 8 2.25 -6.63 14.75
N SER A 9 1.27 -7.16 14.01
CA SER A 9 1.09 -8.59 13.86
C SER A 9 2.21 -9.26 13.06
N ILE A 10 2.69 -8.61 11.99
CA ILE A 10 3.80 -9.11 11.17
C ILE A 10 5.11 -9.00 11.96
N ALA A 11 5.38 -7.87 12.62
CA ALA A 11 6.58 -7.66 13.43
C ALA A 11 6.77 -8.75 14.49
N LYS A 12 5.69 -9.15 15.18
CA LYS A 12 5.73 -10.23 16.17
C LYS A 12 6.11 -11.58 15.56
N GLU A 13 5.62 -11.87 14.37
CA GLU A 13 5.87 -13.13 13.68
C GLU A 13 7.28 -13.20 13.08
N GLU A 14 7.74 -12.09 12.51
CA GLU A 14 9.07 -11.92 11.93
C GLU A 14 10.16 -11.63 12.99
N LYS A 15 9.77 -11.46 14.26
CA LYS A 15 10.66 -11.07 15.38
C LYS A 15 11.39 -9.73 15.14
N ALA A 16 10.72 -8.79 14.47
CA ALA A 16 11.19 -7.42 14.29
C ALA A 16 10.92 -6.56 15.55
N ASP A 17 11.47 -5.35 15.61
CA ASP A 17 11.11 -4.39 16.66
C ASP A 17 9.66 -3.92 16.49
N VAL A 18 8.78 -4.49 17.32
CA VAL A 18 7.33 -4.24 17.30
C VAL A 18 7.01 -2.78 17.59
N LYS A 19 7.74 -2.14 18.51
CA LYS A 19 7.44 -0.75 18.92
C LYS A 19 7.86 0.22 17.83
N LEU A 20 9.00 -0.04 17.20
CA LEU A 20 9.47 0.74 16.06
C LEU A 20 8.52 0.60 14.85
N CYS A 21 8.12 -0.62 14.50
CA CYS A 21 7.15 -0.88 13.42
C CYS A 21 5.79 -0.23 13.69
N GLU A 22 5.32 -0.29 14.95
CA GLU A 22 4.06 0.31 15.34
C GLU A 22 4.06 1.83 15.18
N LEU A 23 5.10 2.49 15.70
CA LEU A 23 5.26 3.94 15.58
C LEU A 23 5.38 4.38 14.12
N ALA A 24 6.22 3.69 13.34
CA ALA A 24 6.36 3.99 11.91
C ALA A 24 5.03 3.83 11.16
N ALA A 25 4.27 2.76 11.40
CA ALA A 25 2.97 2.54 10.77
C ALA A 25 1.91 3.57 11.19
N LEU A 26 2.02 4.18 12.38
CA LEU A 26 1.14 5.28 12.78
C LEU A 26 1.49 6.60 12.08
N LEU A 27 2.76 6.80 11.74
CA LEU A 27 3.31 8.06 11.24
C LEU A 27 3.52 8.11 9.72
N HIS A 28 3.44 6.97 9.02
CA HIS A 28 3.85 6.88 7.61
C HIS A 28 3.10 7.82 6.64
N ASP A 29 1.85 8.15 6.93
CA ASP A 29 1.03 9.06 6.10
C ASP A 29 1.17 10.54 6.51
N VAL A 30 1.85 10.85 7.62
CA VAL A 30 1.92 12.23 8.15
C VAL A 30 2.68 13.15 7.20
N SER A 31 3.75 12.67 6.57
CA SER A 31 4.57 13.46 5.66
C SER A 31 4.03 13.54 4.22
N ASP A 32 2.82 13.03 3.98
CA ASP A 32 2.27 12.89 2.63
C ASP A 32 1.80 14.25 2.08
N GLU A 33 2.03 14.51 0.79
CA GLU A 33 1.78 15.81 0.11
C GLU A 33 0.30 16.25 0.12
N LYS A 34 -0.61 15.37 0.55
CA LYS A 34 -2.03 15.70 0.76
C LYS A 34 -2.25 16.61 1.96
N PHE A 35 -1.31 16.62 2.90
CA PHE A 35 -1.37 17.40 4.14
C PHE A 35 -0.36 18.55 4.17
N HIS A 36 0.60 18.55 3.24
CA HIS A 36 1.69 19.52 3.19
C HIS A 36 1.95 19.98 1.76
N PHE A 37 2.26 21.27 1.58
CA PHE A 37 2.55 21.86 0.27
C PHE A 37 3.71 21.18 -0.47
N THR A 38 4.66 20.59 0.26
CA THR A 38 5.78 19.83 -0.29
C THR A 38 6.09 18.62 0.58
N GLN A 39 6.69 17.58 -0.01
CA GLN A 39 7.20 16.43 0.73
C GLN A 39 8.26 16.83 1.77
N SER A 40 9.08 17.85 1.47
CA SER A 40 10.08 18.37 2.42
C SER A 40 9.44 18.97 3.67
N ALA A 41 8.36 19.74 3.51
CA ALA A 41 7.64 20.34 4.63
C ALA A 41 7.00 19.27 5.53
N GLY A 42 6.48 18.18 4.95
CA GLY A 42 5.94 17.05 5.71
C GLY A 42 7.01 16.33 6.54
N LYS A 43 8.22 16.15 6.00
CA LYS A 43 9.36 15.56 6.74
C LYS A 43 9.82 16.44 7.89
N GLU A 44 9.92 17.75 7.66
CA GLU A 44 10.31 18.72 8.68
C GLU A 44 9.29 18.75 9.83
N TYR A 45 7.99 18.82 9.50
CA TYR A 45 6.91 18.74 10.48
C TYR A 45 6.97 17.47 11.33
N LEU A 46 7.16 16.31 10.69
CA LEU A 46 7.27 15.04 11.41
C LEU A 46 8.49 15.03 12.34
N ASN A 47 9.63 15.55 11.88
CA ASN A 47 10.84 15.64 12.69
C ASN A 47 10.64 16.54 13.91
N GLU A 48 10.09 17.74 13.71
CA GLU A 48 9.76 18.66 14.80
C GLU A 48 8.80 18.01 15.80
N TRP A 49 7.74 17.38 15.32
CA TRP A 49 6.80 16.66 16.18
C TRP A 49 7.53 15.60 17.01
N MET A 50 8.38 14.75 16.42
CA MET A 50 9.14 13.75 17.16
C MET A 50 10.10 14.36 18.20
N VAL A 51 10.69 15.53 17.92
CA VAL A 51 11.50 16.28 18.88
C VAL A 51 10.65 16.75 20.07
N THR A 52 9.45 17.30 19.82
CA THR A 52 8.54 17.73 20.91
C THR A 52 8.08 16.58 21.79
N GLN A 53 7.99 15.37 21.24
CA GLN A 53 7.66 14.15 21.99
C GLN A 53 8.87 13.55 22.74
N ASN A 54 10.03 14.21 22.73
CA ASN A 54 11.28 13.74 23.34
C ASN A 54 11.73 12.35 22.83
N ILE A 55 11.45 12.02 21.56
CA ILE A 55 11.91 10.75 20.97
C ILE A 55 13.43 10.83 20.76
N PRO A 56 14.22 9.84 21.22
CA PRO A 56 15.67 9.79 21.03
C PRO A 56 16.09 9.89 19.55
N SER A 57 17.20 10.58 19.28
CA SER A 57 17.64 10.86 17.90
C SER A 57 17.92 9.60 17.07
N ASP A 58 18.43 8.54 17.68
CA ASP A 58 18.66 7.24 17.03
C ASP A 58 17.34 6.59 16.57
N ILE A 59 16.29 6.69 17.39
CA ILE A 59 14.94 6.20 17.04
C ILE A 59 14.30 7.08 15.97
N ARG A 60 14.43 8.42 16.06
CA ARG A 60 13.92 9.34 15.04
C ARG A 60 14.51 9.05 13.67
N ASN A 61 15.83 8.83 13.59
CA ASN A 61 16.50 8.53 12.33
C ASN A 61 16.00 7.21 11.73
N LYS A 62 15.83 6.16 12.55
CA LYS A 62 15.24 4.88 12.11
C LYS A 62 13.81 5.05 11.61
N LEU A 63 12.99 5.81 12.33
CA LEU A 63 11.60 6.09 11.93
C LEU A 63 11.54 6.81 10.59
N GLN A 64 12.37 7.84 10.38
CA GLN A 64 12.43 8.56 9.11
C GLN A 64 12.80 7.63 7.96
N GLN A 65 13.84 6.80 8.13
CA GLN A 65 14.25 5.82 7.11
C GLN A 65 13.11 4.85 6.75
N ILE A 66 12.41 4.32 7.76
CA ILE A 66 11.28 3.40 7.53
C ILE A 66 10.15 4.14 6.78
N ILE A 67 9.75 5.32 7.23
CA ILE A 67 8.63 6.07 6.65
C ILE A 67 8.93 6.44 5.19
N GLU A 68 10.15 6.92 4.91
CA GLU A 68 10.57 7.25 3.55
C GLU A 68 10.54 6.03 2.61
N SER A 69 10.86 4.84 3.12
CA SER A 69 10.80 3.61 2.34
C SER A 69 9.37 3.21 1.94
N VAL A 70 8.36 3.61 2.74
CA VAL A 70 6.94 3.33 2.48
C VAL A 70 6.38 4.35 1.48
N SER A 71 6.76 5.62 1.59
CA SER A 71 6.25 6.70 0.74
C SER A 71 6.75 6.67 -0.71
N PHE A 72 7.64 5.75 -1.11
CA PHE A 72 8.16 5.71 -2.48
C PHE A 72 7.08 5.22 -3.47
N LYS A 73 6.34 6.18 -4.06
CA LYS A 73 5.12 6.01 -4.87
C LYS A 73 5.28 5.21 -6.18
N GLY A 74 6.48 4.73 -6.50
CA GLY A 74 6.83 4.24 -7.84
C GLY A 74 6.84 2.72 -8.07
N GLY A 75 6.50 1.88 -7.09
CA GLY A 75 6.42 0.41 -7.29
C GLY A 75 7.76 -0.32 -7.56
N ASN A 76 8.80 0.39 -8.01
CA ASN A 76 10.16 -0.10 -8.25
C ASN A 76 10.96 -0.25 -6.95
N GLY A 77 10.32 -0.75 -5.89
CA GLY A 77 10.84 -0.75 -4.52
C GLY A 77 12.25 -1.33 -4.49
N LYS A 78 13.24 -0.48 -4.17
CA LYS A 78 14.51 -0.96 -3.64
C LYS A 78 14.20 -1.91 -2.49
N GLN A 79 14.87 -3.05 -2.47
CA GLN A 79 14.79 -3.99 -1.35
C GLN A 79 15.04 -3.21 -0.06
N THR A 80 14.14 -3.36 0.91
CA THR A 80 14.21 -2.59 2.15
C THR A 80 15.49 -2.94 2.91
N GLU A 81 16.21 -1.92 3.38
CA GLU A 81 17.49 -2.10 4.06
C GLU A 81 17.35 -2.73 5.46
N THR A 82 16.17 -2.63 6.07
CA THR A 82 15.87 -3.17 7.40
C THR A 82 14.63 -4.05 7.41
N LEU A 83 14.57 -4.96 8.38
CA LEU A 83 13.41 -5.84 8.58
C LEU A 83 12.16 -5.01 8.92
N GLU A 84 12.30 -4.00 9.78
CA GLU A 84 11.20 -3.12 10.20
C GLU A 84 10.62 -2.32 9.03
N ALA A 85 11.47 -1.84 8.11
CA ALA A 85 11.01 -1.20 6.88
C ALA A 85 10.19 -2.18 6.02
N GLY A 86 10.68 -3.41 5.85
CA GLY A 86 9.96 -4.47 5.14
C GLY A 86 8.60 -4.79 5.78
N VAL A 87 8.54 -4.86 7.11
CA VAL A 87 7.31 -5.11 7.87
C VAL A 87 6.27 -4.01 7.65
N VAL A 88 6.65 -2.74 7.75
CA VAL A 88 5.72 -1.62 7.62
C VAL A 88 5.25 -1.48 6.16
N GLN A 89 6.15 -1.67 5.20
CA GLN A 89 5.81 -1.64 3.78
C GLN A 89 4.86 -2.79 3.40
N ASP A 90 5.08 -4.00 3.92
CA ASP A 90 4.16 -5.12 3.73
C ASP A 90 2.78 -4.83 4.35
N ALA A 91 2.75 -4.24 5.55
CA ALA A 91 1.51 -3.90 6.23
C ALA A 91 0.66 -2.88 5.44
N ASP A 92 1.30 -1.88 4.84
CA ASP A 92 0.65 -0.89 3.97
C ASP A 92 0.15 -1.53 2.68
N ARG A 93 1.03 -2.24 1.95
CA ARG A 93 0.69 -2.96 0.71
C ARG A 93 -0.45 -3.95 0.90
N LEU A 94 -0.46 -4.70 2.01
CA LEU A 94 -1.54 -5.62 2.31
C LEU A 94 -2.89 -4.90 2.45
N ASP A 95 -2.94 -3.67 3.00
CA ASP A 95 -4.18 -2.90 3.14
C ASP A 95 -4.79 -2.52 1.78
N ALA A 96 -3.98 -2.46 0.72
CA ALA A 96 -4.43 -2.20 -0.64
C ALA A 96 -5.12 -3.40 -1.32
N ILE A 97 -4.96 -4.62 -0.80
CA ILE A 97 -5.47 -5.86 -1.44
C ILE A 97 -6.42 -6.67 -0.55
N GLY A 98 -7.08 -7.67 -1.16
CA GLY A 98 -8.12 -8.48 -0.52
C GLY A 98 -9.46 -7.75 -0.47
N ALA A 99 -10.38 -8.20 0.40
CA ALA A 99 -11.75 -7.69 0.44
C ALA A 99 -11.86 -6.17 0.64
N VAL A 100 -11.03 -5.60 1.52
CA VAL A 100 -10.98 -4.13 1.74
C VAL A 100 -10.39 -3.43 0.51
N GLY A 101 -9.39 -4.03 -0.14
CA GLY A 101 -8.81 -3.52 -1.38
C GLY A 101 -9.83 -3.45 -2.52
N ILE A 102 -10.63 -4.50 -2.69
CA ILE A 102 -11.75 -4.55 -3.66
C ILE A 102 -12.71 -3.39 -3.41
N ALA A 103 -13.21 -3.25 -2.17
CA ALA A 103 -14.13 -2.18 -1.82
C ALA A 103 -13.54 -0.79 -2.09
N ARG A 104 -12.28 -0.55 -1.69
CA ARG A 104 -11.58 0.72 -1.93
C ARG A 104 -11.40 1.02 -3.41
N CYS A 105 -11.09 0.02 -4.22
CA CYS A 105 -10.92 0.15 -5.67
C CYS A 105 -12.21 0.67 -6.32
N PHE A 106 -13.34 0.01 -6.07
CA PHE A 106 -14.63 0.44 -6.64
C PHE A 106 -15.12 1.77 -6.06
N MET A 107 -14.92 2.04 -4.77
CA MET A 107 -15.24 3.35 -4.17
C MET A 107 -14.44 4.48 -4.82
N TYR A 108 -13.14 4.29 -5.05
CA TYR A 108 -12.29 5.27 -5.71
C TYR A 108 -12.70 5.49 -7.16
N ALA A 109 -12.94 4.40 -7.91
CA ALA A 109 -13.44 4.48 -9.28
C ALA A 109 -14.76 5.26 -9.35
N GLY A 110 -15.71 4.98 -8.46
CA GLY A 110 -16.97 5.71 -8.36
C GLY A 110 -16.79 7.20 -8.07
N PHE A 111 -15.90 7.55 -7.13
CA PHE A 111 -15.58 8.95 -6.83
C PHE A 111 -14.99 9.70 -8.04
N HIS A 112 -14.15 9.03 -8.81
CA HIS A 112 -13.55 9.58 -10.04
C HIS A 112 -14.42 9.44 -11.29
N ARG A 113 -15.64 8.91 -11.17
CA ARG A 113 -16.55 8.60 -12.29
C ARG A 113 -15.92 7.66 -13.32
N SER A 114 -14.93 6.87 -12.91
CA SER A 114 -14.37 5.79 -13.69
C SER A 114 -15.35 4.62 -13.68
N PRO A 115 -15.56 3.94 -14.81
CA PRO A 115 -16.47 2.81 -14.89
C PRO A 115 -15.93 1.62 -14.13
N MET A 116 -16.85 0.75 -13.70
CA MET A 116 -16.50 -0.51 -13.04
C MET A 116 -15.68 -1.41 -13.95
N HIS A 117 -16.12 -1.57 -15.21
CA HIS A 117 -15.47 -2.41 -16.19
C HIS A 117 -15.67 -1.87 -17.61
N HIS A 118 -14.65 -2.03 -18.45
CA HIS A 118 -14.68 -1.81 -19.89
C HIS A 118 -14.11 -3.05 -20.60
N PRO A 119 -14.93 -3.87 -21.27
CA PRO A 119 -14.49 -5.13 -21.88
C PRO A 119 -13.36 -4.98 -22.90
N GLU A 120 -13.37 -3.89 -23.67
CA GLU A 120 -12.35 -3.61 -24.70
C GLU A 120 -11.05 -3.01 -24.13
N GLN A 121 -11.05 -2.61 -22.85
CA GLN A 121 -9.90 -1.97 -22.23
C GLN A 121 -8.89 -3.02 -21.76
N GLN A 122 -7.75 -3.08 -22.44
CA GLN A 122 -6.64 -3.94 -22.04
C GLN A 122 -5.85 -3.33 -20.86
N PRO A 123 -5.38 -4.15 -19.90
CA PRO A 123 -4.43 -3.70 -18.89
C PRO A 123 -3.16 -3.14 -19.51
N ARG A 124 -2.67 -2.02 -18.97
CA ARG A 124 -1.41 -1.41 -19.39
C ARG A 124 -0.31 -1.83 -18.42
N TYR A 125 0.89 -2.02 -18.96
CA TYR A 125 2.07 -2.41 -18.19
C TYR A 125 3.17 -1.36 -18.34
N ASN A 126 4.06 -1.27 -17.35
CA ASN A 126 5.19 -0.33 -17.35
C ASN A 126 4.78 1.15 -17.48
N LEU A 127 3.66 1.52 -16.85
CA LEU A 127 3.18 2.90 -16.82
C LEU A 127 4.17 3.81 -16.09
N THR A 128 4.40 4.98 -16.66
CA THR A 128 4.99 6.10 -15.91
C THR A 128 4.01 6.58 -14.84
N GLU A 129 4.53 7.30 -13.83
CA GLU A 129 3.69 7.86 -12.77
C GLU A 129 2.60 8.79 -13.32
N GLN A 130 2.91 9.55 -14.39
CA GLN A 130 1.94 10.43 -15.04
C GLN A 130 0.82 9.63 -15.71
N GLU A 131 1.16 8.64 -16.53
CA GLU A 131 0.16 7.81 -17.22
C GLU A 131 -0.72 7.00 -16.25
N TYR A 132 -0.17 6.63 -15.09
CA TYR A 132 -0.93 5.99 -14.02
C TYR A 132 -1.92 6.96 -13.35
N ARG A 133 -1.54 8.23 -13.19
CA ARG A 133 -2.38 9.27 -12.55
C ARG A 133 -3.50 9.80 -13.45
N ASP A 134 -3.42 9.58 -14.76
CA ASP A 134 -4.42 10.04 -15.73
C ASP A 134 -5.81 9.37 -15.57
N ASN A 135 -6.00 8.46 -14.60
CA ASN A 135 -7.28 7.89 -14.13
C ASN A 135 -8.19 7.32 -15.24
N SER A 136 -7.63 6.97 -16.40
CA SER A 136 -8.37 6.42 -17.54
C SER A 136 -8.70 4.92 -17.40
N ALA A 137 -8.20 4.26 -16.36
CA ALA A 137 -8.47 2.85 -16.09
C ALA A 137 -9.86 2.62 -15.48
N SER A 138 -10.58 1.60 -15.94
CA SER A 138 -11.72 1.05 -15.21
C SER A 138 -11.27 0.41 -13.89
N ALA A 139 -12.20 0.22 -12.94
CA ALA A 139 -11.90 -0.45 -11.68
C ALA A 139 -11.32 -1.84 -11.89
N VAL A 140 -11.90 -2.64 -12.78
CA VAL A 140 -11.40 -3.98 -13.13
C VAL A 140 -10.03 -3.92 -13.79
N THR A 141 -9.77 -2.97 -14.69
CA THR A 141 -8.42 -2.79 -15.28
C THR A 141 -7.38 -2.53 -14.18
N HIS A 142 -7.74 -1.75 -13.15
CA HIS A 142 -6.86 -1.48 -12.01
C HIS A 142 -6.46 -2.72 -11.19
N PHE A 143 -7.29 -3.77 -11.19
CA PHE A 143 -6.90 -5.05 -10.56
C PHE A 143 -5.64 -5.60 -11.22
N TYR A 144 -5.60 -5.60 -12.56
CA TYR A 144 -4.47 -6.12 -13.33
C TYR A 144 -3.26 -5.18 -13.31
N GLU A 145 -3.49 -3.88 -13.44
CA GLU A 145 -2.40 -2.89 -13.46
C GLU A 145 -1.69 -2.80 -12.10
N LYS A 146 -2.38 -3.11 -10.99
CA LYS A 146 -1.83 -2.94 -9.65
C LYS A 146 -2.17 -4.04 -8.66
N LEU A 147 -3.45 -4.27 -8.36
CA LEU A 147 -3.79 -5.06 -7.16
C LEU A 147 -3.25 -6.50 -7.21
N LEU A 148 -3.24 -7.12 -8.39
CA LEU A 148 -2.73 -8.47 -8.62
C LEU A 148 -1.19 -8.55 -8.61
N THR A 149 -0.47 -7.43 -8.75
CA THR A 149 1.01 -7.41 -8.72
C THR A 149 1.55 -7.22 -7.29
N VAL A 150 0.70 -6.79 -6.35
CA VAL A 150 1.11 -6.45 -4.99
C VAL A 150 1.72 -7.63 -4.23
N LYS A 151 1.27 -8.86 -4.46
CA LYS A 151 1.80 -10.04 -3.76
C LYS A 151 3.29 -10.28 -4.03
N ASP A 152 3.75 -9.93 -5.22
CA ASP A 152 5.13 -10.15 -5.68
C ASP A 152 6.09 -9.10 -5.11
N MET A 153 5.54 -8.01 -4.57
CA MET A 153 6.29 -6.93 -3.94
C MET A 153 6.47 -7.13 -2.42
N MET A 154 6.01 -8.23 -1.83
CA MET A 154 6.13 -8.43 -0.39
C MET A 154 7.56 -8.74 0.06
N ASN A 155 8.01 -8.10 1.13
CA ASN A 155 9.38 -8.21 1.65
C ASN A 155 9.53 -9.42 2.59
N THR A 156 8.56 -9.63 3.49
CA THR A 156 8.64 -10.62 4.57
C THR A 156 7.99 -11.95 4.18
N PRO A 157 8.44 -13.09 4.73
CA PRO A 157 7.75 -14.38 4.59
C PRO A 157 6.27 -14.31 5.02
N THR A 158 5.99 -13.64 6.14
CA THR A 158 4.62 -13.45 6.64
C THR A 158 3.79 -12.58 5.72
N GLY A 159 4.35 -11.46 5.22
CA GLY A 159 3.73 -10.58 4.24
C GLY A 159 3.33 -11.33 2.98
N ARG A 160 4.27 -12.09 2.39
CA ARG A 160 4.03 -12.96 1.23
C ARG A 160 2.88 -13.93 1.47
N ARG A 161 2.92 -14.71 2.56
CA ARG A 161 1.87 -15.69 2.88
C ARG A 161 0.49 -15.04 3.05
N ARG A 162 0.42 -13.86 3.68
CA ARG A 162 -0.84 -13.13 3.84
C ARG A 162 -1.32 -12.52 2.53
N ALA A 163 -0.40 -12.04 1.69
CA ALA A 163 -0.69 -11.48 0.38
C ALA A 163 -1.26 -12.54 -0.56
N GLU A 164 -0.71 -13.75 -0.60
CA GLU A 164 -1.26 -14.85 -1.41
C GLU A 164 -2.73 -15.14 -1.08
N LYS A 165 -3.08 -15.20 0.21
CA LYS A 165 -4.48 -15.38 0.64
C LYS A 165 -5.38 -14.21 0.22
N ARG A 166 -4.86 -13.00 0.11
CA ARG A 166 -5.62 -11.81 -0.34
C ARG A 166 -5.71 -11.76 -1.85
N HIS A 167 -4.64 -12.11 -2.54
CA HIS A 167 -4.56 -12.26 -4.00
C HIS A 167 -5.60 -13.26 -4.48
N LYS A 168 -5.70 -14.43 -3.84
CA LYS A 168 -6.71 -15.43 -4.25
C LYS A 168 -8.14 -14.91 -4.14
N ARG A 169 -8.42 -14.00 -3.20
CA ARG A 169 -9.74 -13.34 -3.12
C ARG A 169 -9.96 -12.34 -4.26
N LEU A 170 -8.91 -11.68 -4.73
CA LEU A 170 -9.01 -10.79 -5.91
C LEU A 170 -9.34 -11.62 -7.15
N GLU A 171 -8.65 -12.74 -7.35
CA GLU A 171 -8.91 -13.66 -8.47
C GLU A 171 -10.33 -14.20 -8.41
N ASN A 172 -10.75 -14.77 -7.28
CA ASN A 172 -12.10 -15.30 -7.14
C ASN A 172 -13.18 -14.23 -7.37
N PHE A 173 -12.96 -13.02 -6.87
CA PHE A 173 -13.88 -11.90 -7.13
C PHE A 173 -13.94 -11.55 -8.62
N LEU A 174 -12.82 -11.56 -9.34
CA LEU A 174 -12.83 -11.31 -10.78
C LEU A 174 -13.56 -12.43 -11.54
N ASP A 175 -13.34 -13.69 -11.18
CA ASP A 175 -14.02 -14.84 -11.78
C ASP A 175 -15.55 -14.71 -11.61
N GLU A 176 -16.00 -14.44 -10.37
CA GLU A 176 -17.41 -14.19 -10.05
C GLU A 176 -17.94 -12.97 -10.83
N PHE A 177 -17.22 -11.85 -10.79
CA PHE A 177 -17.58 -10.62 -11.48
C PHE A 177 -17.79 -10.84 -12.98
N TYR A 178 -16.89 -11.56 -13.65
CA TYR A 178 -17.02 -11.84 -15.08
C TYR A 178 -18.17 -12.82 -15.39
N SER A 179 -18.41 -13.81 -14.52
CA SER A 179 -19.54 -14.72 -14.66
C SER A 179 -20.88 -13.97 -14.57
N GLU A 180 -21.01 -13.07 -13.61
CA GLU A 180 -22.19 -12.21 -13.43
C GLU A 180 -22.32 -11.22 -14.60
N TRP A 181 -21.22 -10.58 -15.01
CA TRP A 181 -21.21 -9.63 -16.11
C TRP A 181 -21.61 -10.26 -17.45
N SER A 182 -21.23 -11.52 -17.68
CA SER A 182 -21.59 -12.28 -18.88
C SER A 182 -22.92 -13.03 -18.77
N GLY A 183 -23.56 -13.03 -17.60
CA GLY A 183 -24.81 -13.74 -17.34
C GLY A 183 -24.68 -15.27 -17.33
N THR A 184 -23.51 -15.78 -16.94
CA THR A 184 -23.20 -17.23 -16.89
C THR A 184 -23.16 -17.80 -15.47
N SER A 185 -23.43 -16.97 -14.45
CA SER A 185 -23.51 -17.34 -13.03
C SER A 185 -24.81 -18.03 -12.64
#